data_AF-A0A848UKV7-F1
#
_entry.id   AF-A0A848UKV7-F1
#
_cell.length_a   1.000
_cell.length_b   1.000
_cell.length_c   1.000
_cell.angle_alpha   90.00
_cell.angle_beta   90.00
_cell.angle_gamma   90.00
#
_symmetry.space_group_name_H-M   'P 1'
#
loop_
_entity.id
_entity.type
_entity.pdbx_description
1 polymer ?
#
loop_
_entity_poly.entity_id
_entity_poly.type
_entity_poly.pdbx_seq_one_letter_code
_entity_poly.pdbx_strand_id
1 'polypeptide(L)'
;MNSIIFGHITVGMAISFVLSIAGLFLFRAILVKENEDNKGYGVGRFMKPTALNVAFHLVTSFLFLFLLHEVSEVVIKRFIPELDSNNTFHNTLSAFSGVFGGYAFAWIFEKGRKRLNTKDENIKHIHDENCKH
;
A
#
# COMPACT_ATOMS: atom_id res chain seq x y z
N MET A 1 8.93 -10.25 28.11
CA MET A 1 8.62 -8.86 27.73
C MET A 1 7.27 -8.86 27.05
N ASN A 2 6.25 -8.29 27.70
CA ASN A 2 4.96 -8.06 27.08
C ASN A 2 5.11 -6.87 26.12
N SER A 3 5.38 -7.14 24.83
CA SER A 3 5.31 -6.09 23.80
C SER A 3 3.85 -5.72 23.61
N ILE A 4 3.42 -4.64 24.25
CA ILE A 4 2.13 -4.03 23.98
C ILE A 4 2.28 -3.32 22.63
N ILE A 5 2.08 -4.06 21.53
CA ILE A 5 2.22 -3.53 20.15
C ILE A 5 1.19 -2.40 19.88
N PHE A 6 0.11 -2.33 20.66
CA PHE A 6 -1.04 -1.46 20.40
C PHE A 6 -1.53 -0.60 21.57
N GLY A 7 -0.73 -0.44 22.61
CA GLY A 7 -1.11 0.34 23.80
C GLY A 7 -1.21 1.85 23.57
N HIS A 8 -0.82 2.31 22.38
CA HIS A 8 -0.73 3.72 22.01
C HIS A 8 -1.54 4.07 20.77
N ILE A 9 -2.45 3.20 20.28
CA ILE A 9 -3.37 3.60 19.20
C ILE A 9 -4.32 4.67 19.75
N THR A 10 -4.10 5.92 19.33
CA THR A 10 -5.04 7.01 19.62
C THR A 10 -6.17 7.04 18.60
N VAL A 11 -7.31 7.61 18.97
CA VAL A 11 -8.42 7.86 18.03
C VAL A 11 -7.94 8.68 16.83
N GLY A 12 -7.02 9.63 17.05
CA GLY A 12 -6.40 10.42 15.99
C GLY A 12 -5.69 9.56 14.95
N MET A 13 -4.92 8.55 15.38
CA MET A 13 -4.23 7.63 14.47
C MET A 13 -5.21 6.87 13.57
N ALA A 14 -6.32 6.40 14.13
CA ALA A 14 -7.34 5.66 13.39
C ALA A 14 -8.04 6.56 12.37
N ILE A 15 -8.38 7.80 12.75
CA ILE A 15 -8.97 8.78 11.83
C ILE A 15 -7.99 9.09 10.69
N SER A 16 -6.73 9.40 11.01
CA SER A 16 -5.70 9.67 9.99
C SER A 16 -5.51 8.48 9.05
N PHE A 17 -5.47 7.26 9.56
CA PHE A 17 -5.36 6.04 8.75
C PHE A 17 -6.50 5.91 7.74
N VAL A 18 -7.74 6.04 8.22
CA VAL A 18 -8.95 5.92 7.38
C VAL A 18 -9.03 7.06 6.36
N LEU A 19 -8.73 8.30 6.77
CA LEU A 19 -8.70 9.45 5.87
C LEU A 19 -7.62 9.30 4.79
N SER A 20 -6.45 8.76 5.13
CA SER A 20 -5.39 8.48 4.18
C SER A 20 -5.79 7.43 3.14
N ILE A 21 -6.49 6.37 3.56
CA ILE A 21 -7.06 5.37 2.63
C ILE A 21 -8.15 6.01 1.76
N ALA A 22 -9.04 6.82 2.33
CA ALA A 22 -10.07 7.53 1.57
C ALA A 22 -9.44 8.50 0.55
N GLY A 23 -8.36 9.18 0.94
CA GLY A 23 -7.55 10.06 0.08
C GLY A 23 -7.01 9.33 -1.15
N LEU A 24 -6.62 8.06 -1.02
CA LEU A 24 -6.18 7.24 -2.15
C LEU A 24 -7.31 6.98 -3.17
N PHE A 25 -8.52 6.70 -2.68
CA PHE A 25 -9.69 6.54 -3.56
C PHE A 25 -10.11 7.87 -4.22
N LEU A 26 -10.06 8.97 -3.48
CA LEU A 26 -10.30 10.32 -3.99
C LEU A 26 -9.28 10.71 -5.05
N PHE A 27 -7.99 10.45 -4.80
CA PHE A 27 -6.91 10.69 -5.75
C PHE A 27 -7.15 9.98 -7.08
N ARG A 28 -7.58 8.71 -7.05
CA ARG A 28 -7.98 7.99 -8.26
C ARG A 28 -9.21 8.62 -8.93
N ALA A 29 -10.23 8.98 -8.15
CA ALA A 29 -11.46 9.55 -8.69
C ALA A 29 -11.21 10.88 -9.44
N ILE A 30 -10.24 11.67 -8.97
CA ILE A 30 -9.85 12.96 -9.57
C ILE A 30 -8.91 12.76 -10.77
N LEU A 31 -7.89 11.91 -10.67
CA LEU A 31 -6.78 11.87 -11.65
C LEU A 31 -6.81 10.70 -12.65
N VAL A 32 -7.55 9.63 -12.36
CA VAL A 32 -7.50 8.38 -13.17
C VAL A 32 -8.72 8.22 -14.06
N LYS A 33 -9.65 9.19 -14.05
CA LYS A 33 -10.80 9.21 -14.96
C LYS A 33 -10.40 9.34 -16.44
N GLU A 34 -9.16 9.73 -16.73
CA GLU A 34 -8.64 9.96 -18.08
C GLU A 34 -7.88 8.77 -18.70
N ASN A 35 -7.62 7.68 -17.97
CA ASN A 35 -6.76 6.59 -18.43
C ASN A 35 -7.42 5.19 -18.34
N GLU A 36 -8.68 5.06 -18.79
CA GLU A 36 -9.36 3.76 -18.86
C GLU A 36 -8.84 2.84 -19.99
N ASP A 37 -7.88 3.29 -20.81
CA ASP A 37 -7.39 2.54 -21.98
C ASP A 37 -6.24 1.54 -21.74
N ASN A 38 -5.76 1.38 -20.50
CA ASN A 38 -4.64 0.46 -20.25
C ASN A 38 -5.08 -1.00 -20.00
N LYS A 39 -5.21 -1.71 -21.13
CA LYS A 39 -5.05 -3.15 -21.37
C LYS A 39 -4.60 -3.98 -20.16
N GLY A 40 -5.56 -4.60 -19.46
CA GLY A 40 -5.40 -5.82 -18.65
C GLY A 40 -4.54 -5.76 -17.37
N TYR A 41 -3.53 -4.90 -17.27
CA TYR A 41 -2.57 -4.80 -16.17
C TYR A 41 -2.46 -3.37 -15.66
N GLY A 42 -2.46 -3.20 -14.34
CA GLY A 42 -2.33 -1.88 -13.73
C GLY A 42 -2.80 -1.84 -12.29
N VAL A 43 -2.05 -1.11 -11.46
CA VAL A 43 -2.36 -0.91 -10.02
C VAL A 43 -3.73 -0.24 -9.83
N GLY A 44 -4.16 0.57 -10.81
CA GLY A 44 -5.44 1.28 -10.78
C GLY A 44 -6.67 0.40 -10.63
N ARG A 45 -6.61 -0.92 -10.92
CA ARG A 45 -7.73 -1.85 -10.69
C ARG A 45 -8.01 -2.08 -9.21
N PHE A 46 -6.96 -2.11 -8.39
CA PHE A 46 -7.07 -2.26 -6.93
C PHE A 46 -7.53 -0.97 -6.25
N MET A 47 -7.45 0.16 -6.95
CA MET A 47 -7.87 1.45 -6.42
C MET A 47 -9.34 1.76 -6.76
N LYS A 48 -10.08 0.86 -7.43
CA LYS A 48 -11.53 1.02 -7.65
C LYS A 48 -12.27 0.98 -6.30
N PRO A 49 -13.26 1.84 -6.03
CA PRO A 49 -13.99 1.87 -4.76
C PRO A 49 -15.02 0.71 -4.67
N THR A 50 -14.54 -0.52 -4.75
CA THR A 50 -15.33 -1.73 -4.51
C THR A 50 -15.10 -2.22 -3.09
N ALA A 51 -16.07 -2.90 -2.48
CA ALA A 51 -15.93 -3.42 -1.12
C ALA A 51 -14.70 -4.32 -0.94
N LEU A 52 -14.39 -5.17 -1.93
CA LEU A 52 -13.19 -6.02 -1.92
C LEU A 52 -11.89 -5.21 -1.94
N ASN A 53 -11.84 -4.14 -2.73
CA ASN A 53 -10.66 -3.28 -2.77
C ASN A 53 -10.52 -2.47 -1.49
N VAL A 54 -11.63 -1.99 -0.90
CA VAL A 54 -11.60 -1.32 0.41
C VAL A 54 -11.05 -2.26 1.47
N ALA A 55 -11.54 -3.50 1.54
CA ALA A 55 -11.01 -4.51 2.45
C ALA A 55 -9.53 -4.82 2.18
N PHE A 56 -9.14 -4.93 0.91
CA PHE A 56 -7.75 -5.12 0.49
C PHE A 56 -6.86 -3.99 0.99
N HIS A 57 -7.23 -2.72 0.77
CA HIS A 57 -6.46 -1.56 1.21
C HIS A 57 -6.38 -1.48 2.73
N LEU A 58 -7.48 -1.75 3.44
CA LEU A 58 -7.45 -1.81 4.91
C LEU A 58 -6.43 -2.84 5.41
N VAL A 59 -6.54 -4.10 4.96
CA VAL A 59 -5.67 -5.19 5.43
C VAL A 59 -4.22 -4.92 5.08
N THR A 60 -3.94 -4.55 3.83
CA THR A 60 -2.56 -4.32 3.37
C THR A 60 -1.93 -3.08 3.97
N SER A 61 -2.70 -2.02 4.22
CA SER A 61 -2.21 -0.83 4.94
C SER A 61 -1.94 -1.13 6.42
N PHE A 62 -2.71 -2.01 7.08
CA PHE A 62 -2.36 -2.50 8.42
C PHE A 62 -1.09 -3.33 8.41
N LEU A 63 -0.94 -4.29 7.48
CA LEU A 63 0.29 -5.08 7.34
C LEU A 63 1.52 -4.19 7.10
N PHE A 64 1.36 -3.16 6.26
CA PHE A 64 2.41 -2.20 6.00
C PHE A 64 2.72 -1.33 7.22
N LEU A 65 1.72 -0.96 8.02
CA LEU A 65 1.92 -0.24 9.29
C LEU A 65 2.76 -1.05 10.27
N PHE A 66 2.52 -2.35 10.41
CA PHE A 66 3.34 -3.21 11.27
C PHE A 66 4.81 -3.22 10.82
N LEU A 67 5.04 -3.42 9.52
CA LEU A 67 6.39 -3.41 8.96
C LEU A 67 7.08 -2.07 9.17
N LEU A 68 6.38 -0.96 8.88
CA LEU A 68 6.91 0.38 9.11
C LEU A 68 7.20 0.66 10.58
N HIS A 69 6.33 0.21 11.49
CA HIS A 69 6.51 0.41 12.92
C HIS A 69 7.81 -0.26 13.39
N GLU A 70 7.99 -1.55 13.12
CA GLU A 70 9.19 -2.31 13.49
C GLU A 70 10.47 -1.67 12.95
N VAL A 71 10.48 -1.30 11.66
CA VAL A 71 11.65 -0.67 11.03
C VAL A 71 11.90 0.73 11.63
N SER A 72 10.85 1.51 11.81
CA SER A 72 10.97 2.89 12.32
C SER A 72 11.41 2.91 13.76
N GLU A 73 10.94 2.00 14.60
CA GLU A 73 11.35 1.90 16.00
C GLU A 73 12.85 1.63 16.11
N VAL A 74 13.39 0.70 15.31
CA VAL A 74 14.83 0.41 15.27
C VAL A 74 15.63 1.62 14.78
N VAL A 75 15.14 2.33 13.76
CA VAL A 75 15.82 3.51 13.20
C VAL A 75 15.77 4.69 14.17
N ILE A 76 14.61 5.01 14.72
CA ILE A 76 14.40 6.14 15.64
C ILE A 76 15.25 5.96 16.89
N LYS A 77 15.21 4.77 17.52
CA LYS A 77 16.02 4.49 18.71
C LYS A 77 17.52 4.61 18.47
N ARG A 78 17.98 4.36 17.24
CA ARG A 78 19.41 4.38 16.90
C ARG A 78 19.92 5.73 16.40
N PHE A 79 19.08 6.51 15.71
CA PHE A 79 19.53 7.69 14.98
C PHE A 79 18.86 9.00 15.43
N ILE A 80 17.64 8.97 15.98
CA ILE A 80 16.88 10.16 16.37
C ILE A 80 16.06 9.88 17.64
N PRO A 81 16.70 9.58 18.79
CA PRO A 81 16.01 9.18 20.02
C PRO A 81 15.06 10.24 20.58
N GLU A 82 15.23 11.51 20.21
CA GLU A 82 14.35 12.63 20.61
C GLU A 82 12.89 12.45 20.13
N LEU A 83 12.66 11.64 19.08
CA LEU A 83 11.32 11.36 18.57
C LEU A 83 10.61 10.23 19.33
N ASP A 84 11.34 9.42 20.09
CA ASP A 84 10.81 8.29 20.87
C ASP A 84 9.98 8.79 22.07
N SER A 85 10.38 9.91 22.69
CA SER A 85 9.73 10.41 23.91
C SER A 85 8.32 10.98 23.70
N ASN A 86 8.00 11.40 22.47
CA ASN A 86 6.77 12.17 22.19
C ASN A 86 5.70 11.38 21.42
N ASN A 87 5.94 10.12 21.06
CA ASN A 87 5.01 9.24 20.32
C ASN A 87 4.38 9.87 19.04
N THR A 88 4.90 11.00 18.58
CA THR A 88 4.27 11.83 17.56
C THR A 88 4.45 11.21 16.17
N PHE A 89 5.53 10.46 15.98
CA PHE A 89 5.83 9.78 14.72
C PHE A 89 4.79 8.69 14.39
N HIS A 90 4.10 8.10 15.38
CA HIS A 90 3.10 7.06 15.15
C HIS A 90 1.91 7.56 14.31
N ASN A 91 1.48 8.81 14.48
CA ASN A 91 0.45 9.42 13.64
C ASN A 91 0.89 9.51 12.18
N THR A 92 2.14 9.94 11.96
CA THR A 92 2.73 10.05 10.62
C THR A 92 2.87 8.67 9.97
N LEU A 93 3.32 7.67 10.71
CA LEU A 93 3.37 6.28 10.22
C LEU A 93 1.98 5.75 9.87
N SER A 94 0.96 6.06 10.68
CA SER A 94 -0.43 5.69 10.43
C SER A 94 -0.97 6.32 9.14
N ALA A 95 -0.69 7.60 8.91
CA ALA A 95 -1.09 8.28 7.68
C ALA A 95 -0.36 7.71 6.45
N PHE A 96 0.96 7.51 6.55
CA PHE A 96 1.75 6.95 5.45
C PHE A 96 1.36 5.52 5.12
N SER A 97 1.06 4.70 6.13
CA SER A 97 0.62 3.33 5.89
C SER A 97 -0.73 3.29 5.18
N GLY A 98 -1.66 4.19 5.54
CA GLY A 98 -2.94 4.33 4.86
C GLY A 98 -2.80 4.68 3.37
N VAL A 99 -1.92 5.62 3.03
CA VAL A 99 -1.69 6.05 1.63
C VAL A 99 -0.91 5.00 0.83
N PHE A 100 0.21 4.52 1.37
CA PHE A 100 1.16 3.72 0.60
C PHE A 100 0.97 2.23 0.71
N GLY A 101 0.41 1.73 1.82
CA GLY A 101 0.35 0.30 2.09
C GLY A 101 -0.37 -0.47 1.00
N GLY A 102 -1.65 -0.17 0.76
CA GLY A 102 -2.37 -0.86 -0.29
C GLY A 102 -1.88 -0.59 -1.71
N TYR A 103 -1.32 0.59 -2.00
CA TYR A 103 -0.66 0.85 -3.29
C TYR A 103 0.58 -0.03 -3.49
N ALA A 104 1.44 -0.14 -2.47
CA ALA A 104 2.67 -0.92 -2.53
C ALA A 104 2.37 -2.41 -2.74
N PHE A 105 1.41 -2.97 -1.99
CA PHE A 105 0.99 -4.36 -2.18
C PHE A 105 0.34 -4.60 -3.54
N ALA A 106 -0.51 -3.68 -4.01
CA ALA A 106 -1.10 -3.78 -5.35
C ALA A 106 -0.02 -3.76 -6.45
N TRP A 107 1.03 -2.94 -6.30
CA TRP A 107 2.18 -2.93 -7.19
C TRP A 107 2.98 -4.24 -7.15
N ILE A 108 3.19 -4.83 -5.96
CA ILE A 108 3.82 -6.15 -5.81
C ILE A 108 3.02 -7.22 -6.53
N PHE A 109 1.69 -7.27 -6.33
CA PHE A 109 0.83 -8.24 -6.99
C PHE A 109 0.79 -8.07 -8.51
N GLU A 110 0.78 -6.82 -9.01
CA GLU A 110 0.90 -6.56 -10.44
C GLU A 110 2.23 -7.06 -11.01
N LYS A 111 3.35 -6.78 -10.34
CA LYS A 111 4.67 -7.27 -10.76
C LYS A 111 4.76 -8.79 -10.71
N GLY A 112 4.21 -9.40 -9.66
CA GLY A 112 4.15 -10.86 -9.50
C GLY A 112 3.35 -11.50 -10.62
N ARG A 113 2.14 -10.99 -10.90
CA ARG A 113 1.30 -11.50 -11.98
C ARG A 113 1.95 -11.34 -13.35
N LYS A 114 2.60 -10.20 -13.64
CA LYS A 114 3.36 -10.03 -14.89
C LYS A 114 4.45 -11.08 -15.05
N ARG A 115 5.19 -11.38 -13.98
CA ARG A 115 6.25 -12.42 -13.99
C ARG A 115 5.72 -13.85 -14.13
N LEU A 116 4.57 -14.15 -13.54
CA LEU A 116 3.94 -15.47 -13.67
C LEU A 116 3.38 -15.65 -15.08
N ASN A 117 2.75 -14.62 -15.63
CA ASN A 117 2.17 -14.68 -16.97
C ASN A 117 3.24 -14.77 -18.08
N THR A 118 4.46 -14.26 -17.86
CA THR A 118 5.60 -14.51 -18.78
C THR A 118 6.14 -15.93 -18.71
N LYS A 119 5.77 -16.72 -17.71
CA LYS A 119 6.22 -18.12 -17.52
C LYS A 119 5.13 -19.14 -17.83
N ASP A 120 3.92 -18.68 -18.12
CA ASP A 120 2.78 -19.56 -18.41
C ASP A 120 2.70 -19.82 -19.92
N GLU A 121 3.03 -21.05 -20.32
CA GLU A 121 3.02 -21.50 -21.71
C GLU A 121 1.61 -21.48 -22.34
N ASN A 122 0.55 -21.49 -21.52
CA ASN A 122 -0.84 -21.42 -21.99
C ASN A 122 -1.32 -19.98 -22.19
N ILE A 123 -0.69 -19.00 -21.52
CA ILE A 123 -0.86 -17.58 -21.81
C ILE A 123 0.13 -17.24 -22.92
N LYS A 124 -0.02 -17.89 -24.08
CA LYS A 124 0.77 -17.61 -25.28
C LYS A 124 0.92 -16.11 -25.43
N HIS A 125 2.17 -15.65 -25.46
CA HIS A 125 2.55 -14.31 -25.83
C HIS A 125 1.75 -13.92 -27.07
N ILE A 126 0.71 -13.09 -26.88
CA ILE A 126 0.00 -12.38 -27.96
C ILE A 126 0.92 -11.23 -28.39
N HIS A 127 2.14 -11.59 -28.77
CA HIS A 127 3.11 -10.73 -29.37
C HIS A 127 3.54 -11.45 -30.64
N ASP A 128 3.04 -10.92 -31.76
CA ASP A 128 3.49 -11.25 -33.11
C ASP A 128 5.03 -11.28 -33.17
N GLU A 129 5.54 -11.97 -34.20
CA GLU A 129 6.93 -12.37 -34.49
C GLU A 129 8.03 -11.28 -34.42
N ASN A 130 7.75 -10.05 -33.95
CA ASN A 130 8.60 -8.88 -34.04
C ASN A 130 9.02 -8.20 -32.72
N CYS A 131 8.81 -8.81 -31.55
CA CYS A 131 9.20 -8.15 -30.29
C CYS A 131 10.69 -8.41 -29.96
N LYS A 132 11.58 -7.48 -30.32
CA LYS A 132 12.99 -7.43 -29.90
C LYS A 132 13.08 -7.00 -28.44
N HIS A 133 13.62 -7.87 -27.59
CA HIS A 133 14.02 -7.58 -26.21
C HIS A 133 15.27 -6.72 -26.14
#